data_AF-A0A1Q9E2R3-F1
#
_entry.id   AF-A0A1Q9E2R3-F1
#
_cell.length_a   1.000
_cell.length_b   1.000
_cell.length_c   1.000
_cell.angle_alpha   90.00
_cell.angle_beta   90.00
_cell.angle_gamma   90.00
#
_symmetry.space_group_name_H-M   'P 1'
#
loop_
_entity.id
_entity.type
_entity.pdbx_description
1 polymer ?
#
loop_
_entity_poly.entity_id
_entity_poly.type
_entity_poly.pdbx_seq_one_letter_code
_entity_poly.pdbx_strand_id
1 'polypeptide(L)'
;MDLQAYSWACGSSIRCLAGDEEDAVRQADANSGSGPLGEVVLAQGLVSVWAAAVQVAADYGDVEDVEAELGPYAAAIVSASKFEVKESEENGSEKEDAEESKRPPEEARAEAALVNSELQLATPEKARDGPAALDGFLGLLSAWSDDAPATRLLEEARQMKMPGALAGKALEPRSRPLKKESLEKMRSERFPQSQAPSPPSETRHWRQKDFELYFGSDGVLQPRAEPEPNSEELLAQEMRQTSQASPLLAEMRMQLAQDKVVQPPSEYAAFCQHLLDHCGDMRTVPAGEVLPIPRSRRAPAVLKSPVCIEKQRGWKMRSWGMAYWSYECGQAACDCFRRYPPSAAGSDASHGRCLRARVDEFAKYVNMVRDMDPQCKEENYLAYPRYLACWSPFGIPKLKPLWEQDLKSGRKLWGPPGLKDLSAKWFDMCCLAVGLLFEPELAQQDTLQFGPPGMLVRPYIEDCSAHVWHAQIQGRRMFALFAPQESATLEKQPAQTLGVDLHARSRTSSVDIFASSQRLKDSQCYVALLEPGETLIIPAGWWQCSFALEPFTTISRRFWNRSNRLGVCDVIARRSDASDLGPRQKSHLISQLPVLREQMQQEDMSSGED
;
A
#
# COMPACT_ATOMS: atom_id res chain seq x y z
N MET A 1 4.04 -36.03 -21.82
CA MET A 1 4.15 -35.26 -20.56
C MET A 1 5.23 -34.22 -20.77
N ASP A 2 4.94 -32.98 -20.37
CA ASP A 2 5.60 -31.78 -20.89
C ASP A 2 6.85 -31.42 -20.07
N LEU A 3 8.02 -31.38 -20.71
CA LEU A 3 9.34 -31.11 -20.10
C LEU A 3 9.43 -29.73 -19.42
N GLN A 4 8.54 -28.79 -19.78
CA GLN A 4 8.46 -27.47 -19.14
C GLN A 4 7.87 -27.51 -17.73
N ALA A 5 7.03 -28.50 -17.40
CA ALA A 5 6.45 -28.61 -16.05
C ALA A 5 7.48 -29.14 -15.02
N TYR A 6 8.44 -29.96 -15.47
CA TYR A 6 9.44 -30.60 -14.61
C TYR A 6 10.60 -29.66 -14.26
N SER A 7 11.03 -28.81 -15.21
CA SER A 7 12.03 -27.75 -14.98
C SER A 7 11.61 -26.76 -13.88
N TRP A 8 10.31 -26.54 -13.73
CA TRP A 8 9.75 -25.58 -12.78
C TRP A 8 9.72 -26.08 -11.32
N ALA A 9 9.54 -27.39 -11.11
CA ALA A 9 9.54 -28.00 -9.79
C ALA A 9 10.97 -28.05 -9.19
N CYS A 10 11.98 -28.40 -9.99
CA CYS A 10 13.37 -28.49 -9.52
C CYS A 10 14.01 -27.13 -9.21
N GLY A 11 13.65 -26.06 -9.94
CA GLY A 11 14.20 -24.72 -9.70
C GLY A 11 13.78 -24.09 -8.35
N SER A 12 12.70 -24.58 -7.74
CA SER A 12 12.14 -24.04 -6.49
C SER A 12 12.74 -24.68 -5.23
N SER A 13 13.14 -25.96 -5.30
CA SER A 13 13.76 -26.66 -4.15
C SER A 13 15.25 -26.38 -3.99
N ILE A 14 15.97 -26.05 -5.08
CA ILE A 14 17.43 -25.79 -5.05
C ILE A 14 17.77 -24.51 -4.26
N ARG A 15 16.85 -23.54 -4.14
CA ARG A 15 17.09 -22.30 -3.37
C ARG A 15 17.15 -22.49 -1.85
N CYS A 16 16.74 -23.65 -1.32
CA CYS A 16 16.81 -23.93 0.10
C CYS A 16 18.12 -24.62 0.56
N LEU A 17 19.00 -25.02 -0.37
CA LEU A 17 20.26 -25.73 -0.06
C LEU A 17 21.53 -24.94 -0.42
N ALA A 18 21.42 -23.76 -1.04
CA ALA A 18 22.55 -22.96 -1.51
C ALA A 18 23.22 -22.11 -0.41
N GLY A 19 23.43 -22.69 0.78
CA GLY A 19 24.18 -22.07 1.89
C GLY A 19 25.67 -22.40 1.89
N ASP A 20 26.08 -23.50 1.24
CA ASP A 20 27.42 -24.08 1.43
C ASP A 20 28.29 -24.12 0.14
N GLU A 21 27.87 -23.51 -0.98
CA GLU A 21 28.60 -23.57 -2.27
C GLU A 21 29.53 -22.37 -2.57
N GLU A 22 29.51 -21.30 -1.76
CA GLU A 22 30.38 -20.13 -2.00
C GLU A 22 31.89 -20.44 -1.87
N ASP A 23 32.26 -21.50 -1.12
CA ASP A 23 33.65 -21.90 -0.95
C ASP A 23 34.15 -22.82 -2.09
N ALA A 24 33.27 -23.56 -2.76
CA ALA A 24 33.63 -24.42 -3.89
C ALA A 24 33.91 -23.60 -5.17
N VAL A 25 33.15 -22.52 -5.39
CA VAL A 25 33.35 -21.61 -6.55
C VAL A 25 34.64 -20.80 -6.41
N ARG A 26 35.01 -20.39 -5.18
CA ARG A 26 36.30 -19.71 -4.93
C ARG A 26 37.51 -20.59 -5.19
N GLN A 27 37.36 -21.92 -5.11
CA GLN A 27 38.46 -22.86 -5.32
C GLN A 27 38.65 -23.24 -6.80
N ALA A 28 37.62 -23.06 -7.63
CA ALA A 28 37.67 -23.26 -9.08
C ALA A 28 38.30 -22.07 -9.85
N ASP A 29 38.10 -20.83 -9.38
CA ASP A 29 38.67 -19.62 -10.01
C ASP A 29 40.19 -19.49 -9.82
N ALA A 30 40.80 -20.27 -8.92
CA ALA A 30 42.25 -20.26 -8.70
C ALA A 30 43.04 -21.07 -9.74
N ASN A 31 42.40 -21.87 -10.60
CA ASN A 31 43.09 -22.86 -11.45
C ASN A 31 42.64 -22.94 -12.92
N SER A 32 41.98 -21.92 -13.49
CA SER A 32 41.55 -21.96 -14.89
C SER A 32 42.50 -21.22 -15.84
N GLY A 33 43.56 -21.93 -16.24
CA GLY A 33 44.17 -21.70 -17.56
C GLY A 33 43.21 -22.23 -18.63
N SER A 34 42.91 -21.41 -19.64
CA SER A 34 42.01 -21.73 -20.75
C SER A 34 42.48 -22.99 -21.50
N GLY A 35 41.77 -24.10 -21.32
CA GLY A 35 42.03 -25.35 -22.01
C GLY A 35 40.86 -26.34 -21.89
N PRO A 36 40.86 -27.42 -22.70
CA PRO A 36 39.75 -28.36 -22.88
C PRO A 36 39.32 -29.14 -21.61
N LEU A 37 40.00 -28.92 -20.48
CA LEU A 37 39.61 -29.43 -19.18
C LEU A 37 38.34 -28.75 -18.61
N GLY A 38 38.03 -27.52 -19.03
CA GLY A 38 36.85 -26.78 -18.53
C GLY A 38 35.51 -27.41 -18.93
N GLU A 39 35.41 -27.97 -20.14
CA GLU A 39 34.18 -28.59 -20.64
C GLU A 39 33.90 -29.96 -19.98
N VAL A 40 34.96 -30.70 -19.64
CA VAL A 40 34.85 -31.98 -18.93
C VAL A 40 34.33 -31.77 -17.50
N VAL A 41 34.79 -30.72 -16.82
CA VAL A 41 34.34 -30.37 -15.46
C VAL A 41 32.87 -29.93 -15.46
N LEU A 42 32.44 -29.20 -16.49
CA LEU A 42 31.05 -28.74 -16.63
C LEU A 42 30.08 -29.89 -16.93
N ALA A 43 30.50 -30.84 -17.77
CA ALA A 43 29.75 -32.07 -18.02
C ALA A 43 29.65 -32.97 -16.77
N GLN A 44 30.73 -33.07 -15.99
CA GLN A 44 30.72 -33.82 -14.72
C GLN A 44 29.81 -33.17 -13.67
N GLY A 45 29.79 -31.84 -13.58
CA GLY A 45 28.89 -31.11 -12.69
C GLY A 45 27.41 -31.34 -13.03
N LEU A 46 27.05 -31.30 -14.32
CA LEU A 46 25.67 -31.53 -14.77
C LEU A 46 25.20 -32.97 -14.49
N VAL A 47 26.08 -33.97 -14.63
CA VAL A 47 25.76 -35.37 -14.30
C VAL A 47 25.56 -35.55 -12.80
N SER A 48 26.38 -34.92 -11.96
CA SER A 48 26.20 -34.98 -10.50
C SER A 48 24.90 -34.33 -10.03
N VAL A 49 24.52 -33.19 -10.62
CA VAL A 49 23.25 -32.50 -10.32
C VAL A 49 22.05 -33.35 -10.77
N TRP A 50 22.15 -33.98 -11.94
CA TRP A 50 21.08 -34.84 -12.44
C TRP A 50 20.95 -36.15 -11.65
N ALA A 51 22.06 -36.80 -11.28
CA ALA A 51 22.05 -37.98 -10.43
C ALA A 51 21.47 -37.70 -9.03
N ALA A 52 21.78 -36.54 -8.45
CA ALA A 52 21.19 -36.09 -7.18
C ALA A 52 19.67 -35.87 -7.32
N ALA A 53 19.21 -35.29 -8.43
CA ALA A 53 17.78 -35.10 -8.70
C ALA A 53 17.02 -36.43 -8.89
N VAL A 54 17.62 -37.40 -9.58
CA VAL A 54 17.05 -38.75 -9.76
C VAL A 54 16.99 -39.51 -8.44
N GLN A 55 18.02 -39.41 -7.59
CA GLN A 55 18.02 -40.03 -6.26
C GLN A 55 16.93 -39.44 -5.36
N VAL A 56 16.76 -38.11 -5.37
CA VAL A 56 15.69 -37.45 -4.61
C VAL A 56 14.32 -37.90 -5.12
N ALA A 57 14.10 -38.00 -6.44
CA ALA A 57 12.84 -38.50 -7.00
C ALA A 57 12.58 -39.97 -6.62
N ALA A 58 13.61 -40.82 -6.60
CA ALA A 58 13.50 -42.21 -6.15
C ALA A 58 13.15 -42.30 -4.65
N ASP A 59 13.73 -41.45 -3.80
CA ASP A 59 13.44 -41.40 -2.36
C ASP A 59 11.99 -40.97 -2.05
N TYR A 60 11.34 -40.26 -3.00
CA TYR A 60 9.91 -39.92 -2.95
C TYR A 60 8.99 -40.93 -3.65
N GLY A 61 9.55 -42.02 -4.19
CA GLY A 61 8.79 -43.09 -4.85
C GLY A 61 8.34 -42.78 -6.28
N ASP A 62 8.90 -41.74 -6.90
CA ASP A 62 8.53 -41.30 -8.25
C ASP A 62 9.33 -42.01 -9.37
N VAL A 63 10.33 -42.83 -9.01
CA VAL A 63 11.16 -43.61 -9.95
C VAL A 63 11.31 -45.04 -9.45
N GLU A 64 10.81 -46.02 -10.20
CA GLU A 64 10.81 -47.44 -9.80
C GLU A 64 12.14 -48.16 -10.10
N ASP A 65 12.93 -47.69 -11.07
CA ASP A 65 14.23 -48.29 -11.44
C ASP A 65 15.25 -47.23 -11.89
N VAL A 66 16.17 -46.90 -10.98
CA VAL A 66 17.18 -45.85 -11.16
C VAL A 66 18.25 -46.26 -12.17
N GLU A 67 18.59 -47.55 -12.28
CA GLU A 67 19.64 -48.01 -13.22
C GLU A 67 19.17 -47.94 -14.68
N ALA A 68 17.88 -48.19 -14.93
CA ALA A 68 17.30 -48.10 -16.27
C ALA A 68 17.29 -46.67 -16.85
N GLU A 69 17.06 -45.66 -16.00
CA GLU A 69 17.05 -44.25 -16.38
C GLU A 69 18.48 -43.67 -16.55
N LEU A 70 19.43 -44.09 -15.72
CA LEU A 70 20.82 -43.60 -15.77
C LEU A 70 21.65 -44.23 -16.91
N GLY A 71 21.36 -45.49 -17.27
CA GLY A 71 22.16 -46.29 -18.21
C GLY A 71 22.42 -45.66 -19.60
N PRO A 72 21.41 -45.05 -20.28
CA PRO A 72 21.59 -44.47 -21.62
C PRO A 72 22.54 -43.27 -21.65
N TYR A 73 22.61 -42.48 -20.56
CA TYR A 73 23.41 -41.25 -20.51
C TYR A 73 24.87 -41.51 -20.17
N ALA A 74 25.15 -42.52 -19.33
CA ALA A 74 26.51 -42.99 -19.09
C ALA A 74 27.16 -43.52 -20.38
N ALA A 75 26.40 -44.20 -21.25
CA ALA A 75 26.87 -44.67 -22.55
C ALA A 75 27.15 -43.53 -23.56
N ALA A 76 26.38 -42.44 -23.52
CA ALA A 76 26.56 -41.27 -24.39
C ALA A 76 27.86 -40.51 -24.08
N ILE A 77 28.25 -40.41 -22.80
CA ILE A 77 29.47 -39.72 -22.36
C ILE A 77 30.74 -40.49 -22.77
N VAL A 78 30.70 -41.83 -22.75
CA VAL A 78 31.80 -42.68 -23.24
C VAL A 78 31.95 -42.59 -24.76
N SER A 79 30.88 -42.27 -25.51
CA SER A 79 30.96 -42.01 -26.96
C SER A 79 31.49 -40.61 -27.31
N ALA A 80 31.19 -39.59 -26.51
CA ALA A 80 31.58 -38.20 -26.79
C ALA A 80 33.09 -37.92 -26.62
N SER A 81 33.82 -38.78 -25.90
CA SER A 81 35.26 -38.63 -25.61
C SER A 81 36.21 -39.14 -26.72
N LYS A 82 35.69 -39.47 -27.91
CA LYS A 82 36.46 -40.10 -29.01
C LYS A 82 36.55 -39.28 -30.32
N PHE A 83 36.54 -37.95 -30.28
CA PHE A 83 36.74 -37.14 -31.49
C PHE A 83 38.15 -36.53 -31.57
N GLU A 84 38.94 -37.00 -32.54
CA GLU A 84 40.26 -36.47 -32.92
C GLU A 84 40.13 -35.18 -33.75
N VAL A 85 40.95 -34.18 -33.43
CA VAL A 85 41.06 -32.90 -34.15
C VAL A 85 42.00 -33.08 -35.36
N LYS A 86 41.53 -32.71 -36.55
CA LYS A 86 42.36 -32.51 -37.74
C LYS A 86 42.65 -31.02 -37.91
N GLU A 87 43.93 -30.66 -37.88
CA GLU A 87 44.44 -29.34 -38.27
C GLU A 87 44.30 -29.13 -39.79
N SER A 88 43.88 -27.93 -40.19
CA SER A 88 43.96 -27.44 -41.57
C SER A 88 44.76 -26.15 -41.60
N GLU A 89 45.85 -26.18 -42.37
CA GLU A 89 46.79 -25.08 -42.62
C GLU A 89 46.17 -23.93 -43.41
N GLU A 90 46.54 -22.71 -43.03
CA GLU A 90 46.24 -21.44 -43.70
C GLU A 90 47.11 -21.20 -44.94
N ASN A 91 46.55 -20.49 -45.92
CA ASN A 91 47.25 -19.98 -47.09
C ASN A 91 46.69 -18.61 -47.52
N GLY A 92 47.58 -17.67 -47.84
CA GLY A 92 47.34 -16.44 -48.64
C GLY A 92 47.04 -15.17 -47.82
N SER A 93 47.90 -14.13 -47.75
CA SER A 93 48.51 -13.24 -48.76
C SER A 93 47.67 -11.99 -49.07
N GLU A 94 48.27 -10.80 -48.83
CA GLU A 94 48.18 -9.49 -49.55
C GLU A 94 48.41 -8.34 -48.53
N LYS A 95 49.54 -7.61 -48.52
CA LYS A 95 50.00 -6.48 -49.37
C LYS A 95 49.05 -5.27 -49.42
N GLU A 96 49.43 -4.16 -48.76
CA GLU A 96 49.91 -2.91 -49.37
C GLU A 96 50.05 -1.74 -48.35
N ASP A 97 51.26 -1.18 -48.32
CA ASP A 97 51.71 0.22 -48.20
C ASP A 97 50.82 1.33 -47.61
N ALA A 98 51.36 2.10 -46.64
CA ALA A 98 51.68 3.53 -46.83
C ALA A 98 52.17 4.24 -45.53
N GLU A 99 53.40 4.75 -45.62
CA GLU A 99 53.94 6.04 -45.14
C GLU A 99 53.59 6.61 -43.74
N GLU A 100 54.55 6.37 -42.84
CA GLU A 100 55.32 7.34 -42.03
C GLU A 100 54.90 8.84 -42.07
N SER A 101 54.33 9.33 -40.96
CA SER A 101 54.39 10.75 -40.56
C SER A 101 54.72 10.87 -39.07
N LYS A 102 55.96 11.28 -38.80
CA LYS A 102 56.51 11.59 -37.48
C LYS A 102 56.05 12.98 -37.00
N ARG A 103 55.40 13.06 -35.83
CA ARG A 103 55.50 14.20 -34.88
C ARG A 103 55.41 13.71 -33.42
N PRO A 104 56.09 14.37 -32.46
CA PRO A 104 56.46 13.83 -31.15
C PRO A 104 55.43 14.08 -30.04
N PRO A 105 55.55 13.41 -28.87
CA PRO A 105 54.57 13.47 -27.79
C PRO A 105 54.98 14.48 -26.72
N GLU A 106 54.24 15.57 -26.60
CA GLU A 106 54.25 16.43 -25.41
C GLU A 106 52.87 17.10 -25.32
N GLU A 107 52.30 17.15 -24.11
CA GLU A 107 50.94 17.63 -23.76
C GLU A 107 49.81 16.58 -23.71
N ALA A 108 49.88 15.68 -22.71
CA ALA A 108 48.69 15.06 -22.10
C ALA A 108 48.97 14.62 -20.67
N ARG A 109 49.33 15.56 -19.78
CA ARG A 109 49.39 15.37 -18.31
C ARG A 109 49.15 16.69 -17.59
N ALA A 110 47.92 17.20 -17.68
CA ALA A 110 47.44 18.27 -16.81
C ALA A 110 45.91 18.33 -16.79
N GLU A 111 45.24 17.23 -16.44
CA GLU A 111 43.80 17.28 -16.06
C GLU A 111 43.43 16.07 -15.18
N ALA A 112 44.10 15.95 -14.04
CA ALA A 112 43.74 15.01 -12.98
C ALA A 112 44.33 15.44 -11.63
N ALA A 113 44.10 16.71 -11.25
CA ALA A 113 44.53 17.23 -9.95
C ALA A 113 43.62 18.37 -9.48
N LEU A 114 42.30 18.15 -9.45
CA LEU A 114 41.39 19.09 -8.79
C LEU A 114 40.05 18.49 -8.35
N VAL A 115 40.05 17.31 -7.72
CA VAL A 115 39.03 16.91 -6.73
C VAL A 115 39.67 15.91 -5.78
N ASN A 116 40.35 16.39 -4.74
CA ASN A 116 40.63 15.61 -3.53
C ASN A 116 41.16 16.54 -2.43
N SER A 117 40.30 17.43 -1.94
CA SER A 117 40.44 17.98 -0.59
C SER A 117 39.11 18.58 -0.16
N GLU A 118 38.27 17.76 0.48
CA GLU A 118 37.38 18.16 1.58
C GLU A 118 36.45 16.99 1.93
N LEU A 119 36.99 16.03 2.68
CA LEU A 119 36.19 15.18 3.54
C LEU A 119 36.96 14.99 4.84
N GLN A 120 36.89 16.01 5.71
CA GLN A 120 37.19 15.81 7.12
C GLN A 120 36.05 14.98 7.70
N LEU A 121 36.35 13.68 7.90
CA LEU A 121 35.55 12.77 8.69
C LEU A 121 35.47 13.30 10.12
N ALA A 122 34.35 13.91 10.47
CA ALA A 122 33.94 14.04 11.86
C ALA A 122 33.62 12.64 12.38
N THR A 123 34.48 12.12 13.24
CA THR A 123 34.22 10.94 14.08
C THR A 123 32.96 11.18 14.93
N PRO A 124 32.01 10.23 15.02
CA PRO A 124 30.89 10.37 15.94
C PRO A 124 31.39 10.15 17.37
N GLU A 125 31.33 11.21 18.17
CA GLU A 125 31.41 11.11 19.62
C GLU A 125 30.30 10.18 20.14
N LYS A 126 30.71 9.25 21.01
CA LYS A 126 29.84 8.40 21.80
C LYS A 126 28.86 9.24 22.62
N ALA A 127 27.61 9.35 22.17
CA ALA A 127 26.51 9.73 23.04
C ALA A 127 26.31 8.60 24.06
N ARG A 128 26.76 8.84 25.29
CA ARG A 128 26.31 8.09 26.47
C ARG A 128 24.91 8.56 26.80
N ASP A 129 23.92 7.75 26.49
CA ASP A 129 22.56 7.93 26.99
C ASP A 129 22.55 7.71 28.51
N GLY A 130 22.54 8.83 29.24
CA GLY A 130 22.07 8.90 30.61
C GLY A 130 20.56 9.19 30.65
N PRO A 131 19.88 8.94 31.78
CA PRO A 131 18.41 8.96 31.91
C PRO A 131 17.74 10.34 31.79
N ALA A 132 18.39 11.36 31.22
CA ALA A 132 17.88 12.73 31.16
C ALA A 132 16.84 13.00 30.06
N ALA A 133 16.71 12.12 29.05
CA ALA A 133 15.70 12.26 28.00
C ALA A 133 14.28 11.90 28.47
N LEU A 134 14.14 11.17 29.59
CA LEU A 134 12.86 10.80 30.18
C LEU A 134 12.26 11.93 31.03
N ASP A 135 13.11 12.73 31.68
CA ASP A 135 12.67 13.85 32.53
C ASP A 135 12.16 15.04 31.69
N GLY A 136 12.70 15.24 30.49
CA GLY A 136 12.17 16.20 29.51
C GLY A 136 10.80 15.81 28.92
N PHE A 137 10.52 14.50 28.82
CA PHE A 137 9.22 13.98 28.36
C PHE A 137 8.13 14.10 29.46
N LEU A 138 8.50 13.94 30.73
CA LEU A 138 7.58 14.13 31.86
C LEU A 138 7.33 15.61 32.18
N GLY A 139 8.32 16.49 31.98
CA GLY A 139 8.14 17.95 32.10
C GLY A 139 7.27 18.56 31.00
N LEU A 140 7.19 17.94 29.81
CA LEU A 140 6.30 18.37 28.73
C LEU A 140 4.83 17.96 28.96
N LEU A 141 4.58 16.97 29.83
CA LEU A 141 3.24 16.60 30.29
C LEU A 141 2.77 17.45 31.49
N SER A 142 3.68 18.10 32.23
CA SER A 142 3.34 19.00 33.33
C SER A 142 3.17 20.48 32.91
N ALA A 143 3.68 20.87 31.74
CA ALA A 143 3.48 22.21 31.17
C ALA A 143 2.11 22.39 30.48
N TRP A 144 1.25 21.36 30.50
CA TRP A 144 -0.15 21.44 30.08
C TRP A 144 -0.97 22.07 31.22
N SER A 145 -0.96 23.41 31.28
CA SER A 145 -1.95 24.34 31.87
C SER A 145 -2.91 23.77 32.94
N ASP A 146 -2.61 24.06 34.21
CA ASP A 146 -3.42 24.27 35.43
C ASP A 146 -4.80 23.60 35.69
N ASP A 147 -5.41 22.79 34.82
CA ASP A 147 -6.76 22.24 35.06
C ASP A 147 -7.04 20.86 34.40
N ALA A 148 -6.15 19.85 34.51
CA ALA A 148 -6.51 18.46 34.18
C ALA A 148 -5.72 17.34 34.94
N PRO A 149 -6.37 16.26 35.44
CA PRO A 149 -5.82 15.32 36.42
C PRO A 149 -5.27 13.99 35.83
N ALA A 150 -4.58 14.04 34.68
CA ALA A 150 -4.14 12.82 33.98
C ALA A 150 -2.95 12.10 34.66
N THR A 151 -2.12 12.82 35.42
CA THR A 151 -0.93 12.29 36.10
C THR A 151 -1.28 11.38 37.28
N ARG A 152 -2.35 11.69 38.03
CA ARG A 152 -2.78 10.90 39.20
C ARG A 152 -3.28 9.50 38.83
N LEU A 153 -3.95 9.39 37.67
CA LEU A 153 -4.50 8.12 37.16
C LEU A 153 -3.43 7.14 36.65
N LEU A 154 -2.30 7.65 36.17
CA LEU A 154 -1.17 6.82 35.69
C LEU A 154 -0.25 6.36 36.85
N GLU A 155 -0.12 7.16 37.92
CA GLU A 155 0.58 6.74 39.14
C GLU A 155 -0.21 5.72 39.96
N GLU A 156 -1.53 5.86 40.07
CA GLU A 156 -2.39 4.86 40.73
C GLU A 156 -2.41 3.52 39.97
N ALA A 157 -2.37 3.55 38.63
CA ALA A 157 -2.24 2.35 37.80
C ALA A 157 -0.88 1.64 37.94
N ARG A 158 0.19 2.38 38.32
CA ARG A 158 1.52 1.82 38.55
C ARG A 158 1.73 1.26 39.96
N GLN A 159 1.00 1.75 40.96
CA GLN A 159 1.14 1.31 42.36
C GLN A 159 0.27 0.09 42.74
N MET A 160 -0.67 -0.32 41.89
CA MET A 160 -1.47 -1.53 42.14
C MET A 160 -0.71 -2.82 41.77
N LYS A 161 -0.01 -3.40 42.76
CA LYS A 161 0.29 -4.85 42.76
C LYS A 161 -1.03 -5.61 42.77
N MET A 162 -1.43 -6.15 41.63
CA MET A 162 -2.61 -7.00 41.48
C MET A 162 -2.45 -8.30 42.31
N PRO A 163 -3.32 -8.59 43.29
CA PRO A 163 -3.58 -9.96 43.69
C PRO A 163 -4.44 -10.62 42.59
N GLY A 164 -4.15 -11.89 42.32
CA GLY A 164 -4.87 -12.67 41.32
C GLY A 164 -6.38 -12.75 41.56
N ALA A 165 -7.08 -12.98 40.44
CA ALA A 165 -8.50 -13.29 40.34
C ALA A 165 -9.49 -12.13 40.62
N LEU A 166 -9.71 -11.29 39.61
CA LEU A 166 -11.03 -10.68 39.39
C LEU A 166 -11.51 -11.04 37.98
N ALA A 167 -12.34 -12.09 37.93
CA ALA A 167 -13.25 -12.34 36.83
C ALA A 167 -14.10 -11.07 36.60
N GLY A 168 -14.24 -10.68 35.34
CA GLY A 168 -14.98 -9.49 34.94
C GLY A 168 -16.41 -9.51 35.47
N LYS A 169 -16.75 -8.54 36.33
CA LYS A 169 -18.14 -8.13 36.48
C LYS A 169 -18.52 -7.40 35.19
N ALA A 170 -19.28 -8.09 34.34
CA ALA A 170 -19.98 -7.46 33.24
C ALA A 170 -20.73 -6.22 33.76
N LEU A 171 -20.63 -5.09 33.06
CA LEU A 171 -21.51 -3.95 33.26
C LEU A 171 -22.95 -4.48 33.24
N GLU A 172 -23.66 -4.37 34.37
CA GLU A 172 -25.05 -4.79 34.43
C GLU A 172 -25.83 -4.00 33.36
N PRO A 173 -26.59 -4.67 32.49
CA PRO A 173 -27.36 -3.99 31.45
C PRO A 173 -28.26 -2.95 32.11
N ARG A 174 -28.27 -1.73 31.56
CA ARG A 174 -29.14 -0.63 32.01
C ARG A 174 -30.53 -1.19 32.30
N SER A 175 -30.93 -1.19 33.57
CA SER A 175 -32.16 -1.81 34.03
C SER A 175 -33.35 -1.16 33.31
N ARG A 176 -34.24 -1.99 32.76
CA ARG A 176 -35.48 -1.49 32.14
C ARG A 176 -36.25 -0.64 33.15
N PRO A 177 -36.90 0.46 32.72
CA PRO A 177 -37.72 1.28 33.61
C PRO A 177 -38.73 0.41 34.35
N LEU A 178 -38.87 0.61 35.66
CA LEU A 178 -39.90 -0.05 36.44
C LEU A 178 -41.27 0.36 35.91
N LYS A 179 -42.17 -0.63 35.72
CA LYS A 179 -43.55 -0.35 35.33
C LYS A 179 -44.24 0.40 36.46
N LYS A 180 -45.16 1.31 36.10
CA LYS A 180 -45.96 2.09 37.06
C LYS A 180 -46.63 1.22 38.12
N GLU A 181 -47.19 0.08 37.71
CA GLU A 181 -47.82 -0.91 38.60
C GLU A 181 -46.83 -1.46 39.65
N SER A 182 -45.57 -1.67 39.27
CA SER A 182 -44.53 -2.14 40.20
C SER A 182 -44.15 -1.08 41.22
N LEU A 183 -44.17 0.20 40.82
CA LEU A 183 -43.94 1.33 41.73
C LEU A 183 -45.11 1.51 42.71
N GLU A 184 -46.35 1.43 42.21
CA GLU A 184 -47.54 1.48 43.05
C GLU A 184 -47.58 0.32 44.04
N LYS A 185 -47.28 -0.90 43.59
CA LYS A 185 -47.15 -2.07 44.45
C LYS A 185 -46.07 -1.89 45.52
N MET A 186 -44.91 -1.37 45.15
CA MET A 186 -43.82 -1.11 46.09
C MET A 186 -44.22 -0.09 47.15
N ARG A 187 -44.91 0.98 46.74
CA ARG A 187 -45.45 1.99 47.64
C ARG A 187 -46.50 1.40 48.59
N SER A 188 -47.48 0.66 48.07
CA SER A 188 -48.58 0.12 48.88
C SER A 188 -48.15 -1.01 49.82
N GLU A 189 -47.24 -1.88 49.39
CA GLU A 189 -46.86 -3.07 50.17
C GLU A 189 -45.69 -2.81 51.11
N ARG A 190 -44.67 -2.06 50.68
CA ARG A 190 -43.43 -1.87 51.45
C ARG A 190 -43.41 -0.55 52.23
N PHE A 191 -44.05 0.50 51.71
CA PHE A 191 -44.03 1.82 52.31
C PHE A 191 -45.45 2.42 52.44
N PRO A 192 -46.40 1.73 53.09
CA PRO A 192 -47.81 2.14 53.13
C PRO A 192 -48.04 3.50 53.83
N GLN A 193 -47.12 3.91 54.70
CA GLN A 193 -47.17 5.20 55.40
C GLN A 193 -46.50 6.34 54.63
N SER A 194 -45.93 6.07 53.45
CA SER A 194 -45.14 7.06 52.72
C SER A 194 -45.99 8.20 52.17
N GLN A 195 -45.67 9.43 52.59
CA GLN A 195 -46.28 10.66 52.07
C GLN A 195 -45.53 11.25 50.86
N ALA A 196 -44.51 10.54 50.35
CA ALA A 196 -43.75 10.98 49.18
C ALA A 196 -44.69 11.30 47.99
N PRO A 197 -44.50 12.42 47.27
CA PRO A 197 -45.25 12.66 46.05
C PRO A 197 -44.96 11.58 45.00
N SER A 198 -45.76 11.52 43.94
CA SER A 198 -45.44 10.63 42.81
C SER A 198 -44.05 10.97 42.28
N PRO A 199 -43.18 9.98 42.00
CA PRO A 199 -41.83 10.24 41.53
C PRO A 199 -41.83 11.14 40.29
N PRO A 200 -40.94 12.14 40.20
CA PRO A 200 -40.87 13.03 39.04
C PRO A 200 -40.63 12.26 37.74
N SER A 201 -41.02 12.83 36.61
CA SER A 201 -40.93 12.16 35.30
C SER A 201 -39.50 11.84 34.84
N GLU A 202 -38.49 12.41 35.50
CA GLU A 202 -37.06 12.21 35.26
C GLU A 202 -36.54 10.91 35.92
N THR A 203 -37.32 10.28 36.81
CA THR A 203 -36.96 9.06 37.55
C THR A 203 -36.98 7.77 36.72
N ARG A 204 -37.06 7.87 35.38
CA ARG A 204 -37.15 6.72 34.46
C ARG A 204 -35.93 5.79 34.54
N HIS A 205 -34.83 6.31 35.07
CA HIS A 205 -33.55 5.62 35.22
C HIS A 205 -33.26 5.12 36.64
N TRP A 206 -34.14 5.39 37.61
CA TRP A 206 -33.97 4.95 38.98
C TRP A 206 -34.12 3.42 39.09
N ARG A 207 -33.26 2.80 39.89
CA ARG A 207 -33.32 1.38 40.21
C ARG A 207 -34.36 1.16 41.31
N GLN A 208 -34.74 -0.10 41.54
CA GLN A 208 -35.68 -0.43 42.62
C GLN A 208 -35.23 0.12 43.99
N LYS A 209 -33.94 0.02 44.32
CA LYS A 209 -33.39 0.54 45.59
C LYS A 209 -33.51 2.06 45.72
N ASP A 210 -33.48 2.77 44.60
CA ASP A 210 -33.61 4.22 44.55
C ASP A 210 -35.04 4.66 44.88
N PHE A 211 -36.03 3.93 44.36
CA PHE A 211 -37.43 4.10 44.74
C PHE A 211 -37.70 3.70 46.18
N GLU A 212 -37.06 2.63 46.69
CA GLU A 212 -37.14 2.25 48.11
C GLU A 212 -36.58 3.33 49.03
N LEU A 213 -35.45 3.95 48.66
CA LEU A 213 -34.88 5.07 49.39
C LEU A 213 -35.79 6.31 49.35
N TYR A 214 -36.35 6.61 48.18
CA TYR A 214 -37.26 7.75 48.00
C TYR A 214 -38.55 7.59 48.80
N PHE A 215 -39.21 6.43 48.70
CA PHE A 215 -40.43 6.17 49.46
C PHE A 215 -40.15 6.04 50.96
N GLY A 216 -39.05 5.40 51.35
CA GLY A 216 -38.65 5.25 52.76
C GLY A 216 -38.23 6.55 53.44
N SER A 217 -37.95 7.60 52.67
CA SER A 217 -37.60 8.94 53.17
C SER A 217 -38.70 9.98 52.98
N ASP A 218 -39.93 9.55 52.66
CA ASP A 218 -41.06 10.44 52.35
C ASP A 218 -40.75 11.47 51.24
N GLY A 219 -39.90 11.07 50.29
CA GLY A 219 -39.50 11.89 49.15
C GLY A 219 -38.39 12.90 49.46
N VAL A 220 -37.84 12.91 50.68
CA VAL A 220 -36.75 13.80 51.10
C VAL A 220 -35.42 13.39 50.47
N LEU A 221 -35.12 12.09 50.44
CA LEU A 221 -33.89 11.57 49.82
C LEU A 221 -34.20 11.17 48.38
N GLN A 222 -33.80 12.03 47.46
CA GLN A 222 -33.65 11.64 46.08
C GLN A 222 -32.27 10.97 45.92
N PRO A 223 -32.17 9.86 45.16
CA PRO A 223 -30.88 9.39 44.69
C PRO A 223 -30.14 10.59 44.12
N ARG A 224 -28.98 10.89 44.70
CA ARG A 224 -28.10 11.93 44.19
C ARG A 224 -27.96 11.62 42.71
N ALA A 225 -28.41 12.54 41.84
CA ALA A 225 -28.15 12.41 40.41
C ALA A 225 -26.67 12.05 40.33
N GLU A 226 -26.35 10.84 39.85
CA GLU A 226 -24.95 10.49 39.65
C GLU A 226 -24.41 11.67 38.85
N PRO A 227 -23.40 12.40 39.38
CA PRO A 227 -22.91 13.59 38.70
C PRO A 227 -22.68 13.13 37.28
N GLU A 228 -23.39 13.74 36.32
CA GLU A 228 -23.27 13.37 34.91
C GLU A 228 -21.78 13.20 34.69
N PRO A 229 -21.30 11.97 34.40
CA PRO A 229 -19.87 11.73 34.38
C PRO A 229 -19.32 12.79 33.45
N ASN A 230 -18.34 13.55 33.97
CA ASN A 230 -17.75 14.67 33.23
C ASN A 230 -17.58 14.20 31.78
N SER A 231 -17.98 15.03 30.81
CA SER A 231 -17.84 14.72 29.38
C SER A 231 -16.45 14.13 29.05
N GLU A 232 -15.41 14.54 29.78
CA GLU A 232 -14.06 14.00 29.70
C GLU A 232 -13.92 12.56 30.23
N GLU A 233 -14.59 12.20 31.33
CA GLU A 233 -14.54 10.84 31.89
C GLU A 233 -15.31 9.82 31.03
N LEU A 234 -16.46 10.24 30.46
CA LEU A 234 -17.16 9.44 29.44
C LEU A 234 -16.29 9.22 28.21
N LEU A 235 -15.67 10.29 27.68
CA LEU A 235 -14.76 10.19 26.56
C LEU A 235 -13.56 9.28 26.90
N ALA A 236 -12.99 9.40 28.10
CA ALA A 236 -11.89 8.54 28.54
C ALA A 236 -12.30 7.07 28.71
N GLN A 237 -13.52 6.79 29.18
CA GLN A 237 -14.05 5.42 29.28
C GLN A 237 -14.29 4.83 27.89
N GLU A 238 -14.86 5.61 26.97
CA GLU A 238 -15.07 5.23 25.57
C GLU A 238 -13.76 5.02 24.84
N MET A 239 -12.76 5.88 25.06
CA MET A 239 -11.40 5.70 24.54
C MET A 239 -10.74 4.42 25.08
N ARG A 240 -10.97 4.06 26.35
CA ARG A 240 -10.49 2.80 26.93
C ARG A 240 -11.17 1.58 26.29
N GLN A 241 -12.49 1.61 26.12
CA GLN A 241 -13.24 0.51 25.48
C GLN A 241 -12.90 0.37 24.00
N THR A 242 -12.77 1.48 23.27
CA THR A 242 -12.37 1.45 21.85
C THR A 242 -10.92 1.02 21.64
N SER A 243 -10.00 1.42 22.52
CA SER A 243 -8.61 0.95 22.44
C SER A 243 -8.49 -0.56 22.74
N GLN A 244 -9.35 -1.09 23.62
CA GLN A 244 -9.49 -2.54 23.79
C GLN A 244 -10.13 -3.22 22.57
N ALA A 245 -10.96 -2.50 21.82
CA ALA A 245 -11.65 -3.02 20.64
C ALA A 245 -10.76 -3.03 19.36
N SER A 246 -9.77 -2.14 19.24
CA SER A 246 -8.88 -2.05 18.07
C SER A 246 -7.44 -1.69 18.46
N PRO A 247 -6.51 -2.67 18.49
CA PRO A 247 -5.09 -2.42 18.74
C PRO A 247 -4.48 -1.45 17.71
N LEU A 248 -4.80 -1.62 16.42
CA LEU A 248 -4.39 -0.70 15.36
C LEU A 248 -4.77 0.77 15.62
N LEU A 249 -5.96 1.05 16.14
CA LEU A 249 -6.34 2.44 16.46
C LEU A 249 -5.47 3.01 17.58
N ALA A 250 -5.15 2.21 18.60
CA ALA A 250 -4.25 2.62 19.66
C ALA A 250 -2.85 2.94 19.09
N GLU A 251 -2.34 2.12 18.17
CA GLU A 251 -1.07 2.37 17.47
C GLU A 251 -1.11 3.66 16.63
N MET A 252 -2.18 3.90 15.87
CA MET A 252 -2.37 5.13 15.11
C MET A 252 -2.37 6.38 16.01
N ARG A 253 -3.07 6.32 17.16
CA ARG A 253 -3.09 7.41 18.15
C ARG A 253 -1.71 7.63 18.78
N MET A 254 -0.99 6.56 19.11
CA MET A 254 0.38 6.65 19.59
C MET A 254 1.30 7.30 18.56
N GLN A 255 1.16 6.95 17.28
CA GLN A 255 1.93 7.57 16.20
C GLN A 255 1.64 9.07 16.09
N LEU A 256 0.37 9.49 16.16
CA LEU A 256 0.03 10.92 16.18
C LEU A 256 0.68 11.66 17.35
N ALA A 257 0.66 11.06 18.55
CA ALA A 257 1.28 11.64 19.74
C ALA A 257 2.81 11.74 19.59
N GLN A 258 3.47 10.71 19.05
CA GLN A 258 4.91 10.71 18.77
C GLN A 258 5.29 11.79 17.75
N ASP A 259 4.44 11.99 16.74
CA ASP A 259 4.61 13.03 15.72
C ASP A 259 4.22 14.43 16.22
N LYS A 260 3.76 14.56 17.47
CA LYS A 260 3.25 15.81 18.08
C LYS A 260 2.12 16.45 17.29
N VAL A 261 1.28 15.63 16.66
CA VAL A 261 0.09 16.09 15.93
C VAL A 261 -1.00 16.40 16.94
N VAL A 262 -1.22 17.69 17.19
CA VAL A 262 -2.21 18.20 18.17
C VAL A 262 -3.49 18.73 17.53
N GLN A 263 -3.55 18.78 16.20
CA GLN A 263 -4.69 19.27 15.43
C GLN A 263 -4.86 18.43 14.17
N PRO A 264 -6.08 18.35 13.60
CA PRO A 264 -6.29 17.77 12.30
C PRO A 264 -5.43 18.47 11.23
N PRO A 265 -5.00 17.74 10.18
CA PRO A 265 -4.45 18.36 8.98
C PRO A 265 -5.41 19.42 8.44
N SER A 266 -4.87 20.54 7.94
CA SER A 266 -5.68 21.61 7.36
C SER A 266 -6.60 21.10 6.24
N GLU A 267 -6.14 20.12 5.46
CA GLU A 267 -6.93 19.50 4.40
C GLU A 267 -8.15 18.73 4.94
N TYR A 268 -8.03 18.14 6.14
CA TYR A 268 -9.14 17.48 6.81
C TYR A 268 -10.11 18.48 7.42
N ALA A 269 -9.62 19.52 8.10
CA ALA A 269 -10.46 20.59 8.61
C ALA A 269 -11.25 21.28 7.50
N ALA A 270 -10.61 21.62 6.38
CA ALA A 270 -11.27 22.20 5.21
C ALA A 270 -12.34 21.27 4.60
N PHE A 271 -12.05 19.97 4.53
CA PHE A 271 -13.03 18.96 4.11
C PHE A 271 -14.24 18.90 5.06
N CYS A 272 -14.02 18.87 6.38
CA CYS A 272 -15.10 18.84 7.38
C CYS A 272 -15.99 20.09 7.27
N GLN A 273 -15.38 21.28 7.19
CA GLN A 273 -16.09 22.53 7.02
C GLN A 273 -16.92 22.54 5.73
N HIS A 274 -16.33 22.10 4.62
CA HIS A 274 -17.03 22.00 3.35
C HIS A 274 -18.22 21.03 3.42
N LEU A 275 -18.06 19.88 4.10
CA LEU A 275 -19.15 18.93 4.31
C LEU A 275 -20.33 19.54 5.08
N LEU A 276 -20.03 20.36 6.09
CA LEU A 276 -21.03 21.09 6.89
C LEU A 276 -21.73 22.17 6.06
N ASP A 277 -20.96 23.01 5.37
CA ASP A 277 -21.48 24.15 4.59
C ASP A 277 -22.40 23.69 3.45
N HIS A 278 -22.14 22.53 2.87
CA HIS A 278 -22.88 22.00 1.73
C HIS A 278 -23.87 20.89 2.10
N CYS A 279 -24.18 20.71 3.39
CA CYS A 279 -25.12 19.68 3.87
C CYS A 279 -24.79 18.27 3.33
N GLY A 280 -23.49 17.98 3.17
CA GLY A 280 -22.98 16.72 2.63
C GLY A 280 -23.00 16.59 1.10
N ASP A 281 -23.44 17.60 0.34
CA ASP A 281 -23.28 17.59 -1.11
C ASP A 281 -21.85 17.95 -1.52
N MET A 282 -21.05 16.90 -1.71
CA MET A 282 -19.64 17.04 -2.09
C MET A 282 -19.45 17.34 -3.58
N ARG A 283 -20.50 17.36 -4.41
CA ARG A 283 -20.35 17.60 -5.86
C ARG A 283 -19.85 19.01 -6.18
N THR A 284 -20.01 19.94 -5.24
CA THR A 284 -19.40 21.25 -5.31
C THR A 284 -17.98 21.17 -4.77
N VAL A 285 -16.99 21.70 -5.49
CA VAL A 285 -15.66 21.95 -4.95
C VAL A 285 -15.36 23.43 -5.15
N PRO A 286 -14.55 24.08 -4.30
CA PRO A 286 -14.19 25.49 -4.46
C PRO A 286 -13.17 25.71 -5.58
N ALA A 287 -13.51 25.25 -6.79
CA ALA A 287 -12.84 25.52 -8.05
C ALA A 287 -13.70 26.48 -8.91
N GLY A 288 -13.13 27.00 -9.98
CA GLY A 288 -13.82 27.91 -10.90
C GLY A 288 -15.03 27.28 -11.57
N GLU A 289 -14.79 26.23 -12.34
CA GLU A 289 -15.83 25.49 -13.04
C GLU A 289 -15.81 24.04 -12.60
N VAL A 290 -16.97 23.51 -12.19
CA VAL A 290 -17.12 22.12 -11.77
C VAL A 290 -17.98 21.37 -12.79
N LEU A 291 -17.36 20.42 -13.48
CA LEU A 291 -17.97 19.64 -14.55
C LEU A 291 -18.18 18.18 -14.12
N PRO A 292 -19.34 17.57 -14.39
CA PRO A 292 -19.52 16.15 -14.13
C PRO A 292 -18.72 15.31 -15.14
N ILE A 293 -18.08 14.24 -14.66
CA ILE A 293 -17.40 13.29 -15.55
C ILE A 293 -18.45 12.52 -16.38
N PRO A 294 -18.29 12.43 -17.72
CA PRO A 294 -19.19 11.68 -18.58
C PRO A 294 -19.32 10.22 -18.16
N ARG A 295 -20.55 9.70 -18.20
CA ARG A 295 -20.86 8.30 -17.92
C ARG A 295 -21.07 7.54 -19.24
N SER A 296 -20.57 6.30 -19.31
CA SER A 296 -20.68 5.44 -20.49
C SER A 296 -20.81 3.97 -20.08
N ARG A 297 -21.34 3.13 -20.97
CA ARG A 297 -21.38 1.67 -20.76
C ARG A 297 -20.07 0.98 -21.11
N ARG A 298 -19.21 1.62 -21.90
CA ARG A 298 -17.92 1.09 -22.38
C ARG A 298 -16.87 2.18 -22.41
N ALA A 299 -15.62 1.80 -22.17
CA ALA A 299 -14.48 2.68 -22.34
C ALA A 299 -14.38 3.12 -23.81
N PRO A 300 -14.02 4.39 -24.08
CA PRO A 300 -13.75 4.85 -25.44
C PRO A 300 -12.51 4.15 -26.00
N ALA A 301 -12.45 3.99 -27.32
CA ALA A 301 -11.29 3.40 -28.00
C ALA A 301 -10.00 4.22 -27.78
N VAL A 302 -10.15 5.55 -27.70
CA VAL A 302 -9.06 6.49 -27.40
C VAL A 302 -9.39 7.23 -26.11
N LEU A 303 -8.54 7.07 -25.10
CA LEU A 303 -8.71 7.67 -23.77
C LEU A 303 -8.02 9.04 -23.71
N LYS A 304 -8.78 10.10 -23.99
CA LYS A 304 -8.31 11.50 -23.89
C LYS A 304 -8.78 12.22 -22.63
N SER A 305 -9.96 11.86 -22.14
CA SER A 305 -10.58 12.44 -20.95
C SER A 305 -11.08 11.34 -20.00
N PRO A 306 -11.28 11.65 -18.71
CA PRO A 306 -11.88 10.73 -17.76
C PRO A 306 -13.27 10.29 -18.20
N VAL A 307 -13.62 9.05 -17.85
CA VAL A 307 -14.95 8.48 -18.12
C VAL A 307 -15.34 7.56 -16.97
N CYS A 308 -16.59 7.64 -16.55
CA CYS A 308 -17.16 6.71 -15.57
C CYS A 308 -17.94 5.61 -16.30
N ILE A 309 -17.54 4.36 -16.11
CA ILE A 309 -18.21 3.19 -16.64
C ILE A 309 -19.33 2.78 -15.68
N GLU A 310 -20.55 2.75 -16.21
CA GLU A 310 -21.74 2.39 -15.47
C GLU A 310 -21.70 0.95 -14.92
N LYS A 311 -22.59 0.69 -13.96
CA LYS A 311 -22.72 -0.60 -13.27
C LYS A 311 -22.80 -1.78 -14.23
N GLN A 312 -21.76 -2.60 -14.22
CA GLN A 312 -21.66 -3.79 -15.07
C GLN A 312 -22.53 -4.94 -14.53
N ARG A 313 -23.36 -5.54 -15.39
CA ARG A 313 -24.14 -6.74 -15.04
C ARG A 313 -23.19 -7.94 -14.92
N GLY A 314 -23.40 -8.79 -13.91
CA GLY A 314 -22.59 -10.00 -13.70
C GLY A 314 -21.16 -9.73 -13.21
N TRP A 315 -20.86 -8.51 -12.76
CA TRP A 315 -19.53 -8.17 -12.24
C TRP A 315 -19.22 -8.95 -10.96
N LYS A 316 -18.28 -9.91 -11.05
CA LYS A 316 -17.94 -10.84 -9.96
C LYS A 316 -17.42 -10.13 -8.71
N MET A 317 -16.78 -8.97 -8.88
CA MET A 317 -16.18 -8.22 -7.77
C MET A 317 -17.20 -7.60 -6.81
N ARG A 318 -18.50 -7.58 -7.13
CA ARG A 318 -19.52 -6.99 -6.25
C ARG A 318 -19.54 -7.60 -4.85
N SER A 319 -19.10 -8.85 -4.70
CA SER A 319 -19.00 -9.52 -3.40
C SER A 319 -17.67 -9.27 -2.69
N TRP A 320 -16.69 -8.64 -3.33
CA TRP A 320 -15.33 -8.44 -2.80
C TRP A 320 -15.23 -7.21 -1.90
N GLY A 321 -16.20 -7.02 -1.01
CA GLY A 321 -16.15 -5.97 0.02
C GLY A 321 -15.15 -6.32 1.13
N MET A 322 -15.04 -5.46 2.14
CA MET A 322 -14.12 -5.66 3.26
C MET A 322 -14.28 -7.03 3.94
N ALA A 323 -15.52 -7.51 4.12
CA ALA A 323 -15.78 -8.80 4.76
C ALA A 323 -15.18 -9.98 3.97
N TYR A 324 -15.25 -9.95 2.63
CA TYR A 324 -14.64 -10.95 1.77
C TYR A 324 -13.12 -10.94 1.91
N TRP A 325 -12.49 -9.77 1.84
CA TRP A 325 -11.03 -9.66 1.95
C TRP A 325 -10.49 -9.97 3.34
N SER A 326 -11.23 -9.63 4.40
CA SER A 326 -10.88 -10.06 5.75
C SER A 326 -10.92 -11.58 5.89
N TYR A 327 -11.84 -12.25 5.19
CA TYR A 327 -11.91 -13.71 5.19
C TYR A 327 -10.80 -14.33 4.33
N GLU A 328 -10.60 -13.84 3.11
CA GLU A 328 -9.65 -14.42 2.14
C GLU A 328 -8.19 -14.07 2.44
N CYS A 329 -7.95 -12.86 2.94
CA CYS A 329 -6.62 -12.27 3.11
C CYS A 329 -6.44 -11.65 4.49
N GLY A 330 -7.23 -12.03 5.50
CA GLY A 330 -7.21 -11.37 6.80
C GLY A 330 -5.82 -11.26 7.43
N GLN A 331 -4.98 -12.28 7.27
CA GLN A 331 -3.62 -12.32 7.80
C GLN A 331 -2.57 -11.65 6.90
N ALA A 332 -2.93 -11.25 5.68
CA ALA A 332 -2.02 -10.53 4.81
C ALA A 332 -1.70 -9.16 5.42
N ALA A 333 -0.46 -8.72 5.26
CA ALA A 333 -0.06 -7.39 5.67
C ALA A 333 -0.47 -6.37 4.60
N CYS A 334 -0.89 -5.19 5.03
CA CYS A 334 -1.19 -4.04 4.19
C CYS A 334 -0.53 -2.78 4.74
N ASP A 335 -0.21 -1.87 3.83
CA ASP A 335 0.40 -0.59 4.14
C ASP A 335 -0.68 0.45 4.37
N CYS A 336 -0.64 1.11 5.54
CA CYS A 336 -1.62 2.06 6.01
C CYS A 336 -1.02 3.47 6.02
N PHE A 337 -1.61 4.36 5.23
CA PHE A 337 -1.11 5.71 5.01
C PHE A 337 -2.04 6.73 5.67
N ARG A 338 -1.48 7.59 6.54
CA ARG A 338 -2.20 8.77 7.07
C ARG A 338 -2.44 9.82 5.98
N ARG A 339 -1.47 9.96 5.06
CA ARG A 339 -1.57 10.82 3.87
C ARG A 339 -1.15 10.03 2.65
N TYR A 340 -2.01 10.02 1.63
CA TYR A 340 -1.73 9.37 0.35
C TYR A 340 -1.84 10.36 -0.82
N PRO A 341 -0.97 10.25 -1.85
CA PRO A 341 0.30 9.52 -1.82
C PRO A 341 1.29 10.12 -0.79
N PRO A 342 2.26 9.32 -0.30
CA PRO A 342 3.30 9.80 0.59
C PRO A 342 4.09 10.94 -0.08
N SER A 343 4.38 12.01 0.65
CA SER A 343 5.15 13.15 0.12
C SER A 343 6.58 12.71 -0.22
N ALA A 344 7.03 12.99 -1.44
CA ALA A 344 8.42 12.73 -1.83
C ALA A 344 9.42 13.71 -1.17
N ALA A 345 8.96 14.89 -0.77
CA ALA A 345 9.79 15.94 -0.17
C ALA A 345 9.96 15.69 1.34
N GLY A 346 11.15 15.24 1.73
CA GLY A 346 11.52 14.82 3.08
C GLY A 346 11.61 15.90 4.16
N SER A 347 10.98 17.07 4.01
CA SER A 347 10.94 18.06 5.10
C SER A 347 9.89 17.73 6.16
N ASP A 348 8.89 16.92 5.81
CA ASP A 348 7.76 16.57 6.69
C ASP A 348 7.71 15.05 6.91
N ALA A 349 8.87 14.47 7.28
CA ALA A 349 9.07 13.03 7.41
C ALA A 349 8.09 12.33 8.37
N SER A 350 7.44 13.08 9.28
CA SER A 350 6.39 12.58 10.16
C SER A 350 5.11 12.19 9.39
N HIS A 351 4.83 12.81 8.25
CA HIS A 351 3.61 12.59 7.46
C HIS A 351 3.68 11.40 6.50
N GLY A 352 4.89 10.91 6.22
CA GLY A 352 5.14 9.78 5.32
C GLY A 352 5.23 8.42 6.02
N ARG A 353 5.07 8.36 7.35
CA ARG A 353 5.19 7.09 8.10
C ARG A 353 4.02 6.16 7.74
N CYS A 354 4.35 5.07 7.07
CA CYS A 354 3.46 3.95 6.82
C CYS A 354 3.34 3.10 8.09
N LEU A 355 2.11 2.79 8.52
CA LEU A 355 1.88 1.73 9.50
C LEU A 355 1.58 0.43 8.75
N ARG A 356 2.10 -0.68 9.24
CA ARG A 356 1.82 -1.99 8.66
C ARG A 356 0.79 -2.70 9.52
N ALA A 357 -0.34 -3.07 8.94
CA ALA A 357 -1.43 -3.74 9.63
C ALA A 357 -1.85 -5.01 8.91
N ARG A 358 -2.59 -5.88 9.59
CA ARG A 358 -3.30 -6.98 8.93
C ARG A 358 -4.59 -6.48 8.28
N VAL A 359 -5.00 -7.10 7.19
CA VAL A 359 -6.22 -6.74 6.46
C VAL A 359 -7.47 -6.84 7.34
N ASP A 360 -7.59 -7.90 8.15
CA ASP A 360 -8.74 -8.11 9.03
C ASP A 360 -8.83 -7.05 10.14
N GLU A 361 -7.70 -6.67 10.70
CA GLU A 361 -7.55 -5.63 11.70
C GLU A 361 -7.89 -4.25 11.14
N PHE A 362 -7.39 -3.93 9.95
CA PHE A 362 -7.73 -2.67 9.28
C PHE A 362 -9.23 -2.58 8.98
N ALA A 363 -9.85 -3.66 8.49
CA ALA A 363 -11.29 -3.69 8.26
C ALA A 363 -12.11 -3.48 9.55
N LYS A 364 -11.66 -4.01 10.69
CA LYS A 364 -12.29 -3.73 12.00
C LYS A 364 -12.18 -2.26 12.38
N TYR A 365 -10.99 -1.68 12.21
CA TYR A 365 -10.75 -0.25 12.43
C TYR A 365 -11.68 0.61 11.56
N VAL A 366 -11.81 0.33 10.26
CA VAL A 366 -12.68 1.06 9.34
C VAL A 366 -14.15 1.03 9.79
N ASN A 367 -14.65 -0.14 10.20
CA ASN A 367 -16.02 -0.28 10.69
C ASN A 367 -16.24 0.47 12.01
N MET A 368 -15.26 0.45 12.91
CA MET A 368 -15.35 1.21 14.16
C MET A 368 -15.36 2.71 13.88
N VAL A 369 -14.52 3.25 12.97
CA VAL A 369 -14.58 4.69 12.63
C VAL A 369 -15.94 5.04 12.01
N ARG A 370 -16.52 4.18 11.16
CA ARG A 370 -17.90 4.36 10.66
C ARG A 370 -18.89 4.53 11.80
N ASP A 371 -18.80 3.68 12.82
CA ASP A 371 -19.78 3.62 13.90
C ASP A 371 -19.59 4.77 14.90
N MET A 372 -18.34 5.18 15.17
CA MET A 372 -18.02 6.22 16.16
C MET A 372 -18.02 7.65 15.60
N ASP A 373 -17.66 7.84 14.32
CA ASP A 373 -17.55 9.16 13.70
C ASP A 373 -18.06 9.17 12.23
N PRO A 374 -19.33 8.78 12.00
CA PRO A 374 -19.89 8.68 10.65
C PRO A 374 -19.97 10.02 9.90
N GLN A 375 -20.03 11.12 10.65
CA GLN A 375 -20.19 12.48 10.11
C GLN A 375 -18.85 13.18 9.87
N CYS A 376 -17.72 12.53 10.16
CA CYS A 376 -16.39 13.11 9.98
C CYS A 376 -16.24 14.44 10.71
N LYS A 377 -16.47 14.45 12.03
CA LYS A 377 -16.32 15.68 12.81
C LYS A 377 -14.85 16.06 12.94
N GLU A 378 -14.55 17.36 12.92
CA GLU A 378 -13.18 17.85 12.98
C GLU A 378 -12.54 17.52 14.34
N GLU A 379 -13.27 17.76 15.42
CA GLU A 379 -12.85 17.50 16.81
C GLU A 379 -12.55 16.03 17.09
N ASN A 380 -13.13 15.12 16.29
CA ASN A 380 -12.96 13.69 16.43
C ASN A 380 -11.70 13.16 15.75
N TYR A 381 -10.97 13.97 14.97
CA TYR A 381 -9.85 13.49 14.15
C TYR A 381 -8.74 12.82 14.98
N LEU A 382 -8.35 13.41 16.12
CA LEU A 382 -7.28 12.83 16.96
C LEU A 382 -7.73 11.51 17.61
N ALA A 383 -9.02 11.39 17.93
CA ALA A 383 -9.60 10.15 18.44
C ALA A 383 -9.71 9.10 17.33
N TYR A 384 -10.02 9.50 16.10
CA TYR A 384 -10.25 8.59 14.98
C TYR A 384 -9.50 9.09 13.73
N PRO A 385 -8.17 9.00 13.68
CA PRO A 385 -7.45 9.50 12.51
C PRO A 385 -7.84 8.70 11.28
N ARG A 386 -7.77 9.32 10.09
CA ARG A 386 -8.18 8.66 8.83
C ARG A 386 -6.99 8.11 8.08
N TYR A 387 -6.87 6.79 8.07
CA TYR A 387 -5.83 6.08 7.31
C TYR A 387 -6.44 5.41 6.08
N LEU A 388 -5.63 5.28 5.03
CA LEU A 388 -5.91 4.51 3.83
C LEU A 388 -5.04 3.25 3.83
N ALA A 389 -5.63 2.06 3.75
CA ALA A 389 -4.88 0.84 3.48
C ALA A 389 -4.77 0.63 1.97
N CYS A 390 -3.57 0.36 1.48
CA CYS A 390 -3.29 -0.02 0.10
C CYS A 390 -2.40 -1.27 0.07
N TRP A 391 -2.73 -2.26 -0.77
CA TRP A 391 -1.83 -3.39 -1.06
C TRP A 391 -2.26 -4.11 -2.35
N SER A 392 -1.39 -4.97 -2.89
CA SER A 392 -1.75 -5.88 -3.99
C SER A 392 -2.06 -7.28 -3.44
N PRO A 393 -3.32 -7.77 -3.52
CA PRO A 393 -3.67 -9.08 -3.00
C PRO A 393 -3.22 -10.24 -3.91
N PHE A 394 -2.89 -9.96 -5.17
CA PHE A 394 -2.66 -11.00 -6.19
C PHE A 394 -1.25 -11.60 -6.18
N GLY A 395 -0.35 -11.06 -5.34
CA GLY A 395 0.90 -11.74 -4.99
C GLY A 395 0.71 -12.93 -4.04
N ILE A 396 -0.48 -13.08 -3.44
CA ILE A 396 -0.78 -14.19 -2.52
C ILE A 396 -1.06 -15.46 -3.36
N PRO A 397 -0.37 -16.60 -3.09
CA PRO A 397 -0.52 -17.82 -3.89
C PRO A 397 -1.96 -18.29 -4.07
N LYS A 398 -2.82 -18.13 -3.04
CA LYS A 398 -4.25 -18.49 -3.08
C LYS A 398 -5.05 -17.71 -4.13
N LEU A 399 -4.67 -16.45 -4.38
CA LEU A 399 -5.39 -15.55 -5.28
C LEU A 399 -4.74 -15.42 -6.66
N LYS A 400 -3.49 -15.88 -6.80
CA LYS A 400 -2.77 -15.87 -8.07
C LYS A 400 -3.54 -16.56 -9.21
N PRO A 401 -4.17 -17.76 -9.03
CA PRO A 401 -4.92 -18.40 -10.12
C PRO A 401 -6.09 -17.56 -10.64
N LEU A 402 -6.75 -16.82 -9.76
CA LEU A 402 -7.84 -15.92 -10.12
C LEU A 402 -7.35 -14.74 -10.97
N TRP A 403 -6.18 -14.19 -10.62
CA TRP A 403 -5.51 -13.15 -11.38
C TRP A 403 -5.03 -13.63 -12.75
N GLU A 404 -4.40 -14.80 -12.80
CA GLU A 404 -3.97 -15.43 -14.06
C GLU A 404 -5.15 -15.73 -14.98
N GLN A 405 -6.29 -16.16 -14.41
CA GLN A 405 -7.51 -16.39 -15.17
C GLN A 405 -8.03 -15.09 -15.81
N ASP A 406 -8.01 -13.97 -15.08
CA ASP A 406 -8.40 -12.68 -15.62
C ASP A 406 -7.45 -12.23 -16.73
N LEU A 407 -6.13 -12.38 -16.51
CA LEU A 407 -5.10 -12.09 -17.50
C LEU A 407 -5.30 -12.90 -18.79
N LYS A 408 -5.46 -14.22 -18.69
CA LYS A 408 -5.73 -15.13 -19.83
C LYS A 408 -7.02 -14.80 -20.55
N SER A 409 -8.01 -14.28 -19.84
CA SER A 409 -9.28 -13.85 -20.45
C SER A 409 -9.19 -12.52 -21.21
N GLY A 410 -8.04 -11.85 -21.18
CA GLY A 410 -7.88 -10.50 -21.71
C GLY A 410 -8.59 -9.46 -20.84
N ARG A 411 -8.50 -9.60 -19.51
CA ARG A 411 -9.13 -8.71 -18.51
C ARG A 411 -10.66 -8.68 -18.55
N LYS A 412 -11.30 -9.78 -18.97
CA LYS A 412 -12.77 -9.86 -19.07
C LYS A 412 -13.46 -10.17 -17.75
N LEU A 413 -12.75 -10.61 -16.70
CA LEU A 413 -13.40 -10.95 -15.43
C LEU A 413 -13.72 -9.69 -14.61
N TRP A 414 -12.81 -8.71 -14.60
CA TRP A 414 -13.06 -7.45 -13.88
C TRP A 414 -12.59 -6.18 -14.55
N GLY A 415 -11.88 -6.25 -15.69
CA GLY A 415 -11.54 -5.05 -16.45
C GLY A 415 -12.80 -4.35 -16.98
N PRO A 416 -12.79 -3.01 -17.09
CA PRO A 416 -13.94 -2.28 -17.60
C PRO A 416 -14.22 -2.62 -19.09
N PRO A 417 -15.50 -2.81 -19.48
CA PRO A 417 -15.88 -3.15 -20.84
C PRO A 417 -15.33 -2.18 -21.89
N GLY A 418 -14.75 -2.73 -22.95
CA GLY A 418 -14.19 -1.93 -24.05
C GLY A 418 -12.78 -1.38 -23.79
N LEU A 419 -12.22 -1.55 -22.58
CA LEU A 419 -10.87 -1.12 -22.31
C LEU A 419 -9.85 -2.01 -23.02
N LYS A 420 -8.96 -1.39 -23.83
CA LYS A 420 -7.80 -2.06 -24.43
C LYS A 420 -6.61 -1.94 -23.47
N ASP A 421 -6.48 -2.87 -22.53
CA ASP A 421 -5.31 -2.99 -21.65
C ASP A 421 -4.25 -3.88 -22.32
N LEU A 422 -3.13 -3.29 -22.71
CA LEU A 422 -2.00 -3.97 -23.35
C LEU A 422 -0.81 -4.18 -22.39
N SER A 423 -1.01 -3.93 -21.09
CA SER A 423 0.08 -3.98 -20.09
C SER A 423 0.77 -5.35 -20.10
N ALA A 424 0.01 -6.44 -20.19
CA ALA A 424 0.59 -7.79 -20.22
C ALA A 424 1.62 -7.96 -21.34
N LYS A 425 1.29 -7.50 -22.55
CA LYS A 425 2.17 -7.53 -23.72
C LYS A 425 3.43 -6.70 -23.48
N TRP A 426 3.28 -5.50 -22.96
CA TRP A 426 4.41 -4.58 -22.75
C TRP A 426 5.34 -5.05 -21.63
N PHE A 427 4.79 -5.56 -20.54
CA PHE A 427 5.58 -6.14 -19.45
C PHE A 427 6.30 -7.41 -19.91
N ASP A 428 5.65 -8.29 -20.66
CA ASP A 428 6.28 -9.49 -21.24
C ASP A 428 7.47 -9.12 -22.13
N MET A 429 7.29 -8.17 -23.06
CA MET A 429 8.36 -7.67 -23.92
C MET A 429 9.55 -7.11 -23.12
N CYS A 430 9.29 -6.24 -22.14
CA CYS A 430 10.36 -5.66 -21.31
C CYS A 430 11.07 -6.73 -20.49
N CYS A 431 10.32 -7.61 -19.82
CA CYS A 431 10.88 -8.61 -18.92
C CYS A 431 11.68 -9.68 -19.67
N LEU A 432 11.24 -10.12 -20.85
CA LEU A 432 11.99 -11.04 -21.71
C LEU A 432 13.35 -10.48 -22.10
N ALA A 433 13.44 -9.20 -22.45
CA ALA A 433 14.69 -8.57 -22.85
C ALA A 433 15.73 -8.47 -21.73
N VAL A 434 15.28 -8.52 -20.47
CA VAL A 434 16.13 -8.29 -19.30
C VAL A 434 16.23 -9.51 -18.38
N GLY A 435 15.63 -10.63 -18.78
CA GLY A 435 15.64 -11.88 -18.02
C GLY A 435 14.89 -11.80 -16.69
N LEU A 436 13.83 -10.98 -16.61
CA LEU A 436 12.96 -10.88 -15.44
C LEU A 436 11.68 -11.68 -15.64
N LEU A 437 11.05 -12.10 -14.54
CA LEU A 437 9.65 -12.49 -14.56
C LEU A 437 8.79 -11.22 -14.65
N PHE A 438 7.59 -11.31 -15.23
CA PHE A 438 6.73 -10.13 -15.41
C PHE A 438 5.46 -10.20 -14.57
N GLU A 439 5.07 -11.40 -14.14
CA GLU A 439 3.82 -11.63 -13.44
C GLU A 439 3.78 -10.95 -12.06
N PRO A 440 4.81 -11.03 -11.21
CA PRO A 440 4.83 -10.30 -9.94
C PRO A 440 4.67 -8.79 -10.11
N GLU A 441 5.33 -8.22 -11.12
CA GLU A 441 5.36 -6.79 -11.44
C GLU A 441 4.00 -6.34 -11.94
N LEU A 442 3.39 -7.14 -12.81
CA LEU A 442 2.06 -6.87 -13.36
C LEU A 442 0.96 -7.04 -12.31
N ALA A 443 1.11 -8.00 -11.38
CA ALA A 443 0.17 -8.20 -10.28
C ALA A 443 0.21 -7.04 -9.27
N GLN A 444 1.38 -6.46 -9.04
CA GLN A 444 1.54 -5.25 -8.21
C GLN A 444 0.80 -4.03 -8.78
N GLN A 445 0.46 -4.03 -10.07
CA GLN A 445 -0.32 -2.95 -10.68
C GLN A 445 -1.79 -2.96 -10.25
N ASP A 446 -2.29 -4.09 -9.77
CA ASP A 446 -3.62 -4.22 -9.17
C ASP A 446 -3.53 -3.95 -7.66
N THR A 447 -4.01 -2.78 -7.25
CA THR A 447 -4.00 -2.34 -5.84
C THR A 447 -5.41 -2.32 -5.28
N LEU A 448 -5.62 -2.99 -4.15
CA LEU A 448 -6.82 -2.89 -3.36
C LEU A 448 -6.69 -1.75 -2.33
N GLN A 449 -7.75 -0.97 -2.17
CA GLN A 449 -7.80 0.20 -1.29
C GLN A 449 -9.00 0.13 -0.34
N PHE A 450 -8.74 0.31 0.96
CA PHE A 450 -9.76 0.47 2.00
C PHE A 450 -9.60 1.81 2.70
N GLY A 451 -10.71 2.40 3.13
CA GLY A 451 -10.66 3.53 4.04
C GLY A 451 -11.99 3.79 4.74
N PRO A 452 -11.94 4.46 5.90
CA PRO A 452 -13.13 4.95 6.60
C PRO A 452 -13.72 6.20 5.91
N PRO A 453 -14.93 6.63 6.31
CA PRO A 453 -15.48 7.94 5.91
C PRO A 453 -14.51 9.06 6.25
N GLY A 454 -14.41 10.07 5.40
CA GLY A 454 -13.51 11.22 5.59
C GLY A 454 -12.05 10.95 5.26
N MET A 455 -11.69 9.75 4.79
CA MET A 455 -10.35 9.50 4.24
C MET A 455 -10.14 10.36 2.98
N LEU A 456 -8.99 11.04 2.93
CA LEU A 456 -8.60 11.94 1.84
C LEU A 456 -7.35 11.44 1.12
N VAL A 457 -7.39 11.48 -0.21
CA VAL A 457 -6.23 11.34 -1.08
C VAL A 457 -5.93 12.70 -1.69
N ARG A 458 -4.71 13.21 -1.48
CA ARG A 458 -4.27 14.51 -2.00
C ARG A 458 -4.18 14.48 -3.53
N PRO A 459 -4.22 15.64 -4.21
CA PRO A 459 -4.08 15.66 -5.66
C PRO A 459 -2.72 15.11 -6.09
N TYR A 460 -2.75 14.15 -7.01
CA TYR A 460 -1.53 13.55 -7.56
C TYR A 460 -1.71 13.15 -9.02
N ILE A 461 -0.60 13.01 -9.75
CA ILE A 461 -0.57 12.38 -11.06
C ILE A 461 -0.05 10.95 -10.90
N GLU A 462 -0.69 10.02 -11.61
CA GLU A 462 -0.24 8.63 -11.63
C GLU A 462 1.13 8.48 -12.28
N ASP A 463 1.91 7.55 -11.74
CA ASP A 463 3.29 7.34 -12.10
C ASP A 463 3.50 6.66 -13.45
N CYS A 464 4.71 6.83 -14.01
CA CYS A 464 5.15 6.14 -15.23
C CYS A 464 4.17 6.28 -16.41
N SER A 465 3.59 7.46 -16.57
CA SER A 465 2.58 7.75 -17.59
C SER A 465 1.43 6.74 -17.63
N ALA A 466 1.12 6.08 -16.51
CA ALA A 466 0.08 5.07 -16.48
C ALA A 466 -1.29 5.72 -16.63
N HIS A 467 -2.17 5.07 -17.38
CA HIS A 467 -3.59 5.25 -17.17
C HIS A 467 -3.96 4.52 -15.88
N VAL A 468 -5.05 4.93 -15.23
CA VAL A 468 -5.58 4.20 -14.08
C VAL A 468 -7.06 4.00 -14.23
N TRP A 469 -7.57 2.87 -13.74
CA TRP A 469 -8.99 2.76 -13.45
C TRP A 469 -9.22 2.39 -11.99
N HIS A 470 -10.33 2.88 -11.43
CA HIS A 470 -10.79 2.64 -10.08
C HIS A 470 -12.18 2.02 -10.13
N ALA A 471 -12.29 0.75 -9.78
CA ALA A 471 -13.58 0.06 -9.73
C ALA A 471 -14.10 0.00 -8.29
N GLN A 472 -15.24 0.65 -8.07
CA GLN A 472 -15.83 0.80 -6.74
C GLN A 472 -16.60 -0.45 -6.36
N ILE A 473 -16.13 -1.19 -5.35
CA ILE A 473 -16.75 -2.45 -4.93
C ILE A 473 -17.80 -2.21 -3.84
N GLN A 474 -17.42 -1.45 -2.80
CA GLN A 474 -18.24 -1.16 -1.63
C GLN A 474 -18.14 0.32 -1.27
N GLY A 475 -19.22 0.92 -0.78
CA GLY A 475 -19.24 2.32 -0.33
C GLY A 475 -19.20 3.34 -1.47
N ARG A 476 -19.33 4.62 -1.11
CA ARG A 476 -19.26 5.77 -2.01
C ARG A 476 -17.96 6.55 -1.85
N ARG A 477 -17.37 6.91 -2.98
CA ARG A 477 -16.14 7.72 -3.05
C ARG A 477 -16.29 8.82 -4.09
N MET A 478 -15.91 10.03 -3.73
CA MET A 478 -15.83 11.13 -4.69
C MET A 478 -14.41 11.22 -5.26
N PHE A 479 -14.31 11.50 -6.55
CA PHE A 479 -13.09 11.89 -7.23
C PHE A 479 -13.23 13.30 -7.77
N ALA A 480 -12.18 14.10 -7.60
CA ALA A 480 -12.03 15.40 -8.26
C ALA A 480 -10.75 15.33 -9.11
N LEU A 481 -10.91 15.62 -10.40
CA LEU A 481 -9.86 15.47 -11.40
C LEU A 481 -9.59 16.80 -12.09
N PHE A 482 -8.32 17.06 -12.41
CA PHE A 482 -7.93 18.25 -13.15
C PHE A 482 -7.14 17.83 -14.38
N ALA A 483 -7.42 18.48 -15.49
CA ALA A 483 -6.76 18.18 -16.76
C ALA A 483 -5.25 18.51 -16.66
N PRO A 484 -4.39 17.89 -17.47
CA PRO A 484 -2.94 18.18 -17.46
C PRO A 484 -2.61 19.67 -17.63
N GLN A 485 -3.46 20.44 -18.31
CA GLN A 485 -3.33 21.88 -18.51
C GLN A 485 -3.43 22.68 -17.20
N GLU A 486 -4.07 22.14 -16.17
CA GLU A 486 -4.24 22.74 -14.85
C GLU A 486 -3.01 22.54 -13.94
N SER A 487 -1.94 21.89 -14.43
CA SER A 487 -0.76 21.60 -13.60
C SER A 487 -0.12 22.84 -12.99
N ALA A 488 -0.18 23.99 -13.67
CA ALA A 488 0.38 25.25 -13.17
C ALA A 488 -0.35 25.79 -11.91
N THR A 489 -1.65 25.50 -11.77
CA THR A 489 -2.43 25.90 -10.58
C THR A 489 -2.23 24.94 -9.41
N LEU A 490 -1.90 23.68 -9.70
CA LEU A 490 -1.71 22.62 -8.71
C LEU A 490 -0.27 22.47 -8.22
N GLU A 491 0.74 22.65 -9.06
CA GLU A 491 2.15 22.57 -8.65
C GLU A 491 2.61 23.89 -8.01
N LYS A 492 3.12 23.87 -6.78
CA LYS A 492 3.61 25.09 -6.08
C LYS A 492 4.98 25.57 -6.56
N GLN A 493 5.76 24.73 -7.24
CA GLN A 493 7.10 25.08 -7.68
C GLN A 493 7.28 24.69 -9.15
N PRO A 494 7.83 25.58 -10.00
CA PRO A 494 8.41 25.12 -11.25
C PRO A 494 9.43 24.06 -10.86
N ALA A 495 9.40 22.90 -11.52
CA ALA A 495 10.37 21.82 -11.31
C ALA A 495 11.77 22.43 -11.32
N GLN A 496 12.30 22.77 -10.13
CA GLN A 496 13.67 23.22 -10.03
C GLN A 496 14.45 22.01 -10.51
N THR A 497 15.17 22.24 -11.59
CA THR A 497 16.16 21.40 -12.27
C THR A 497 17.26 20.97 -11.30
N LEU A 498 16.88 20.29 -10.21
CA LEU A 498 17.77 19.41 -9.47
C LEU A 498 18.01 18.24 -10.41
N GLY A 499 19.12 18.32 -11.12
CA GLY A 499 19.47 17.41 -12.19
C GLY A 499 19.32 15.95 -11.75
N VAL A 500 18.80 15.16 -12.68
CA VAL A 500 19.05 13.72 -12.81
C VAL A 500 18.27 12.76 -11.89
N ASP A 501 17.24 13.17 -11.16
CA ASP A 501 16.21 12.19 -10.71
C ASP A 501 15.12 12.02 -11.78
N LEU A 502 15.54 11.48 -12.93
CA LEU A 502 14.71 11.14 -14.11
C LEU A 502 13.64 10.08 -13.81
N HIS A 503 13.70 9.44 -12.64
CA HIS A 503 12.72 8.45 -12.19
C HIS A 503 11.63 9.12 -11.35
N ALA A 504 10.92 10.04 -12.01
CA ALA A 504 9.92 10.94 -11.44
C ALA A 504 8.93 10.21 -10.52
N ARG A 505 9.13 10.28 -9.20
CA ARG A 505 8.15 9.84 -8.20
C ARG A 505 6.80 10.53 -8.45
N SER A 506 5.71 9.92 -7.98
CA SER A 506 4.35 10.47 -8.15
C SER A 506 4.35 11.95 -7.81
N ARG A 507 3.91 12.76 -8.77
CA ARG A 507 3.82 14.21 -8.57
C ARG A 507 2.64 14.47 -7.67
N THR A 508 2.92 14.88 -6.44
CA THR A 508 1.90 15.19 -5.44
C THR A 508 1.76 16.71 -5.32
N SER A 509 0.54 17.21 -5.33
CA SER A 509 0.27 18.62 -5.03
C SER A 509 0.11 18.81 -3.51
N SER A 510 0.55 19.98 -3.04
CA SER A 510 0.24 20.48 -1.69
C SER A 510 -0.98 21.41 -1.67
N VAL A 511 -1.68 21.55 -2.80
CA VAL A 511 -2.92 22.32 -2.87
C VAL A 511 -4.01 21.53 -2.17
N ASP A 512 -4.57 22.16 -1.15
CA ASP A 512 -5.83 21.77 -0.55
C ASP A 512 -6.97 22.23 -1.46
N ILE A 513 -7.74 21.27 -1.97
CA ILE A 513 -8.82 21.55 -2.92
C ILE A 513 -10.10 22.07 -2.24
N PHE A 514 -10.20 21.98 -0.91
CA PHE A 514 -11.34 22.49 -0.13
C PHE A 514 -11.03 23.80 0.57
N ALA A 515 -9.76 24.11 0.81
CA ALA A 515 -9.37 25.46 1.19
C ALA A 515 -9.74 26.41 0.05
N SER A 516 -10.38 27.55 0.39
CA SER A 516 -10.69 28.63 -0.55
C SER A 516 -9.39 29.26 -1.05
N SER A 517 -8.72 28.59 -1.99
CA SER A 517 -7.47 29.03 -2.55
C SER A 517 -7.75 29.84 -3.81
N GLN A 518 -7.17 31.04 -3.89
CA GLN A 518 -7.25 31.86 -5.10
C GLN A 518 -6.74 31.12 -6.35
N ARG A 519 -5.91 30.09 -6.16
CA ARG A 519 -5.26 29.32 -7.24
C ARG A 519 -6.22 28.47 -8.05
N LEU A 520 -7.28 27.94 -7.43
CA LEU A 520 -8.24 27.05 -8.11
C LEU A 520 -9.43 27.79 -8.72
N LYS A 521 -9.54 29.11 -8.52
CA LYS A 521 -10.68 29.92 -8.96
C LYS A 521 -10.86 29.95 -10.48
N ASP A 522 -9.81 29.73 -11.24
CA ASP A 522 -9.85 29.73 -12.70
C ASP A 522 -9.68 28.32 -13.29
N SER A 523 -9.53 27.30 -12.43
CA SER A 523 -9.33 25.92 -12.87
C SER A 523 -10.65 25.19 -13.14
N GLN A 524 -10.63 24.34 -14.17
CA GLN A 524 -11.70 23.39 -14.42
C GLN A 524 -11.49 22.09 -13.61
N CYS A 525 -12.47 21.76 -12.77
CA CYS A 525 -12.49 20.53 -12.00
C CYS A 525 -13.56 19.58 -12.52
N TYR A 526 -13.18 18.33 -12.77
CA TYR A 526 -14.06 17.26 -13.19
C TYR A 526 -14.37 16.34 -12.02
N VAL A 527 -15.65 16.24 -11.65
CA VAL A 527 -16.07 15.48 -10.47
C VAL A 527 -16.83 14.21 -10.84
N ALA A 528 -16.51 13.11 -10.18
CA ALA A 528 -17.32 11.89 -10.19
C ALA A 528 -17.60 11.40 -8.77
N LEU A 529 -18.87 11.16 -8.48
CA LEU A 529 -19.28 10.34 -7.34
C LEU A 529 -19.41 8.89 -7.82
N LEU A 530 -18.51 8.03 -7.34
CA LEU A 530 -18.48 6.61 -7.67
C LEU A 530 -19.36 5.82 -6.70
N GLU A 531 -20.33 5.09 -7.26
CA GLU A 531 -21.17 4.15 -6.54
C GLU A 531 -20.69 2.70 -6.69
N PRO A 532 -21.08 1.78 -5.77
CA PRO A 532 -20.79 0.36 -5.90
C PRO A 532 -21.20 -0.23 -7.26
N GLY A 533 -20.23 -0.76 -7.99
CA GLY A 533 -20.38 -1.33 -9.32
C GLY A 533 -19.89 -0.44 -10.46
N GLU A 534 -19.61 0.84 -10.21
CA GLU A 534 -19.10 1.77 -11.22
C GLU A 534 -17.57 1.69 -11.32
N THR A 535 -17.01 2.11 -12.45
CA THR A 535 -15.54 2.15 -12.66
C THR A 535 -15.13 3.47 -13.29
N LEU A 536 -14.30 4.25 -12.61
CA LEU A 536 -13.71 5.47 -13.17
C LEU A 536 -12.45 5.11 -13.94
N ILE A 537 -12.31 5.59 -15.17
CA ILE A 537 -11.08 5.47 -15.95
C ILE A 537 -10.49 6.87 -16.12
N ILE A 538 -9.20 7.02 -15.80
CA ILE A 538 -8.47 8.28 -15.78
C ILE A 538 -7.28 8.14 -16.73
N PRO A 539 -7.20 8.96 -17.79
CA PRO A 539 -6.05 8.99 -18.68
C PRO A 539 -4.78 9.46 -17.97
N ALA A 540 -3.64 9.18 -18.59
CA ALA A 540 -2.34 9.50 -18.03
C ALA A 540 -2.15 11.03 -17.99
N GLY A 541 -1.43 11.53 -16.98
CA GLY A 541 -1.15 12.95 -16.82
C GLY A 541 -2.25 13.78 -16.15
N TRP A 542 -3.41 13.19 -15.89
CA TRP A 542 -4.47 13.86 -15.14
C TRP A 542 -4.15 13.90 -13.65
N TRP A 543 -4.43 15.03 -13.01
CA TRP A 543 -4.42 15.13 -11.57
C TRP A 543 -5.68 14.47 -11.01
N GLN A 544 -5.53 13.73 -9.93
CA GLN A 544 -6.62 13.08 -9.24
C GLN A 544 -6.48 13.23 -7.74
N CYS A 545 -7.59 13.58 -7.08
CA CYS A 545 -7.77 13.44 -5.64
C CYS A 545 -9.09 12.72 -5.37
N SER A 546 -9.24 12.18 -4.18
CA SER A 546 -10.45 11.44 -3.85
C SER A 546 -10.77 11.45 -2.37
N PHE A 547 -12.04 11.28 -2.05
CA PHE A 547 -12.58 11.46 -0.71
C PHE A 547 -13.60 10.35 -0.43
N ALA A 548 -13.45 9.67 0.70
CA ALA A 548 -14.37 8.64 1.13
C ALA A 548 -15.59 9.26 1.80
N LEU A 549 -16.79 9.03 1.25
CA LEU A 549 -18.05 9.48 1.87
C LEU A 549 -18.63 8.40 2.79
N GLU A 550 -18.26 7.15 2.53
CA GLU A 550 -18.64 5.97 3.29
C GLU A 550 -17.41 5.08 3.44
N PRO A 551 -17.45 4.06 4.33
CA PRO A 551 -16.41 3.04 4.33
C PRO A 551 -16.41 2.33 2.99
N PHE A 552 -15.24 2.24 2.37
CA PHE A 552 -15.18 1.84 0.98
C PHE A 552 -14.17 0.72 0.72
N THR A 553 -14.41 0.03 -0.38
CA THR A 553 -13.45 -0.89 -1.01
C THR A 553 -13.38 -0.58 -2.49
N THR A 554 -12.19 -0.25 -2.97
CA THR A 554 -11.92 0.05 -4.38
C THR A 554 -10.77 -0.82 -4.85
N ILE A 555 -10.90 -1.48 -5.98
CA ILE A 555 -9.74 -2.01 -6.71
C ILE A 555 -9.29 -0.95 -7.71
N SER A 556 -7.98 -0.74 -7.81
CA SER A 556 -7.38 0.19 -8.74
C SER A 556 -6.34 -0.52 -9.57
N ARG A 557 -6.22 -0.20 -10.85
CA ARG A 557 -5.19 -0.78 -11.71
C ARG A 557 -4.53 0.29 -12.56
N ARG A 558 -3.20 0.30 -12.52
CA ARG A 558 -2.38 1.00 -13.51
C ARG A 558 -2.33 0.17 -14.78
N PHE A 559 -2.51 0.81 -15.93
CA PHE A 559 -2.45 0.12 -17.20
C PHE A 559 -1.86 0.97 -18.33
N TRP A 560 -1.38 0.26 -19.34
CA TRP A 560 -0.75 0.84 -20.52
C TRP A 560 -1.38 0.27 -21.79
N ASN A 561 -1.75 1.17 -22.69
CA ASN A 561 -2.22 0.89 -24.05
C ASN A 561 -1.22 1.47 -25.05
N ARG A 562 -1.57 1.54 -26.33
CA ARG A 562 -0.68 2.11 -27.35
C ARG A 562 -0.24 3.55 -27.01
N SER A 563 -1.16 4.41 -26.55
CA SER A 563 -0.89 5.84 -26.35
C SER A 563 0.09 6.17 -25.23
N ASN A 564 0.32 5.27 -24.27
CA ASN A 564 1.18 5.52 -23.11
C ASN A 564 2.21 4.42 -22.82
N ARG A 565 2.35 3.42 -23.70
CA ARG A 565 3.18 2.21 -23.51
C ARG A 565 4.63 2.45 -23.05
N LEU A 566 5.26 3.54 -23.48
CA LEU A 566 6.65 3.85 -23.12
C LEU A 566 6.83 4.03 -21.60
N GLY A 567 5.73 4.34 -20.89
CA GLY A 567 5.71 4.37 -19.44
C GLY A 567 6.08 3.04 -18.78
N VAL A 568 5.88 1.90 -19.44
CA VAL A 568 6.29 0.59 -18.90
C VAL A 568 7.81 0.52 -18.72
N CYS A 569 8.58 1.09 -19.63
CA CYS A 569 10.04 1.20 -19.48
C CYS A 569 10.41 1.96 -18.20
N ASP A 570 9.64 2.97 -17.81
CA ASP A 570 9.89 3.74 -16.59
C ASP A 570 9.54 2.94 -15.33
N VAL A 571 8.50 2.09 -15.37
CA VAL A 571 8.19 1.15 -14.28
C VAL A 571 9.36 0.19 -14.07
N ILE A 572 9.86 -0.37 -15.17
CA ILE A 572 10.97 -1.31 -15.16
C ILE A 572 12.28 -0.63 -14.70
N ALA A 573 12.54 0.59 -15.17
CA ALA A 573 13.70 1.38 -14.75
C ALA A 573 13.69 1.66 -13.24
N ARG A 574 12.54 2.01 -12.66
CA ARG A 574 12.42 2.21 -11.20
C ARG A 574 12.72 0.96 -10.40
N ARG A 575 12.40 -0.21 -10.94
CA ARG A 575 12.78 -1.48 -10.29
C ARG A 575 14.30 -1.65 -10.23
N SER A 576 15.03 -1.07 -11.17
CA SER A 576 16.50 -1.04 -11.14
C SER A 576 17.07 -0.27 -9.96
N ASP A 577 16.28 0.62 -9.36
CA ASP A 577 16.66 1.35 -8.15
C ASP A 577 16.29 0.61 -6.87
N ALA A 578 15.51 -0.48 -6.96
CA ALA A 578 15.30 -1.38 -5.84
C ALA A 578 16.56 -2.20 -5.57
N SER A 579 16.81 -2.51 -4.29
CA SER A 579 17.99 -3.23 -3.78
C SER A 579 18.20 -4.63 -4.36
N ASP A 580 17.20 -5.17 -5.04
CA ASP A 580 17.10 -6.61 -5.28
C ASP A 580 17.74 -7.02 -6.62
N LEU A 581 18.14 -6.06 -7.48
CA LEU A 581 18.86 -6.35 -8.72
C LEU A 581 20.37 -6.22 -8.53
N GLY A 582 21.12 -7.25 -8.94
CA GLY A 582 22.58 -7.19 -8.94
C GLY A 582 23.12 -6.10 -9.89
N PRO A 583 24.32 -5.54 -9.64
CA PRO A 583 24.88 -4.46 -10.47
C PRO A 583 24.97 -4.78 -11.97
N ARG A 584 25.24 -6.05 -12.31
CA ARG A 584 25.25 -6.54 -13.70
C ARG A 584 23.86 -6.49 -14.34
N GLN A 585 22.84 -6.95 -13.63
CA GLN A 585 21.45 -6.90 -14.10
C GLN A 585 20.98 -5.45 -14.24
N LYS A 586 21.33 -4.57 -13.30
CA LYS A 586 21.03 -3.14 -13.40
C LYS A 586 21.68 -2.50 -14.62
N SER A 587 22.95 -2.79 -14.89
CA SER A 587 23.67 -2.25 -16.06
C SER A 587 23.10 -2.77 -17.38
N HIS A 588 22.79 -4.07 -17.45
CA HIS A 588 22.11 -4.67 -18.60
C HIS A 588 20.73 -4.05 -18.83
N LEU A 589 19.96 -3.89 -17.75
CA LEU A 589 18.65 -3.26 -17.82
C LEU A 589 18.73 -1.85 -18.40
N ILE A 590 19.62 -1.01 -17.86
CA ILE A 590 19.83 0.37 -18.31
C ILE A 590 20.24 0.42 -19.79
N SER A 591 21.09 -0.52 -20.25
CA SER A 591 21.51 -0.56 -21.66
C SER A 591 20.41 -1.05 -22.61
N GLN A 592 19.48 -1.89 -22.15
CA GLN A 592 18.35 -2.38 -22.95
C GLN A 592 17.19 -1.39 -23.05
N LEU A 593 17.02 -0.48 -22.08
CA LEU A 593 15.86 0.44 -22.05
C LEU A 593 15.69 1.30 -23.33
N PRO A 594 16.74 1.90 -23.93
CA PRO A 594 16.60 2.63 -25.19
C PRO A 594 16.13 1.76 -26.35
N VAL A 595 16.69 0.54 -26.46
CA VAL A 595 16.33 -0.45 -27.50
C VAL A 595 14.86 -0.85 -27.36
N LEU A 596 14.41 -1.12 -26.13
CA LEU A 596 13.02 -1.46 -25.85
C LEU A 596 12.06 -0.32 -26.21
N ARG A 597 12.42 0.92 -25.88
CA ARG A 597 11.61 2.09 -26.25
C ARG A 597 11.47 2.21 -27.77
N GLU A 598 12.54 1.98 -28.52
CA GLU A 598 12.51 1.99 -29.98
C GLU A 598 11.66 0.83 -30.55
N GLN A 599 11.82 -0.39 -30.04
CA GLN A 599 11.00 -1.55 -30.44
C GLN A 599 9.51 -1.31 -30.21
N MET A 600 9.15 -0.80 -29.02
CA MET A 600 7.77 -0.42 -28.71
C MET A 600 7.28 0.69 -29.65
N GLN A 601 8.13 1.63 -30.06
CA GLN A 601 7.79 2.65 -31.05
C GLN A 601 7.49 2.05 -32.43
N GLN A 602 8.31 1.10 -32.89
CA GLN A 602 8.17 0.47 -34.21
C GLN A 602 6.91 -0.41 -34.34
N GLU A 603 6.48 -1.09 -33.26
CA GLU A 603 5.26 -1.91 -33.31
C GLU A 603 3.97 -1.13 -33.61
N ASP A 604 3.93 0.17 -33.30
CA ASP A 604 2.79 1.02 -33.66
C ASP A 604 2.68 1.22 -35.17
N MET A 605 3.82 1.21 -35.89
CA MET A 605 3.86 1.43 -37.34
C MET A 605 3.50 0.17 -38.12
N SER A 606 3.76 -1.01 -37.56
CA SER A 606 3.54 -2.30 -38.25
C SER A 606 2.12 -2.85 -38.07
N SER A 607 1.42 -2.46 -37.00
CA SER A 607 0.02 -2.81 -36.80
C SER A 607 -0.89 -1.82 -37.52
N GLY A 608 -0.98 -1.97 -38.85
CA GLY A 608 -1.95 -1.25 -39.69
C GLY A 608 -3.35 -1.23 -39.05
N GLU A 609 -4.08 -0.14 -39.25
CA GLU A 609 -5.32 0.22 -38.57
C GLU A 609 -6.38 -0.91 -38.59
N ASP A 610 -6.38 -1.77 -37.57
CA ASP A 610 -7.46 -2.70 -37.20
C ASP A 610 -8.23 -2.24 -35.94
#